data_AF-A0A8D8GUE5-F1
#
_entry.id   AF-A0A8D8GUE5-F1
#
_cell.length_a   1.000
_cell.length_b   1.000
_cell.length_c   1.000
_cell.angle_alpha   90.00
_cell.angle_beta   90.00
_cell.angle_gamma   90.00
#
_symmetry.space_group_name_H-M   'P 1'
#
loop_
_entity.id
_entity.type
_entity.pdbx_description
1 polymer ?
#
loop_
_entity_poly.entity_id
_entity_poly.type
_entity_poly.pdbx_seq_one_letter_code
_entity_poly.pdbx_strand_id
1 'polypeptide(L)'
;MKINLKFQFHNFPSPKCHRSWDELYTKVDRKLLPKEHGGQTPKAECIEVFKRRCQRLRPRMLQMNELALDISSREESKHWRSESSTDAELEAGAIGSFRKLGVD
;
A
#
# COMPACT_ATOMS: atom_id res chain seq x y z
N MET A 1 -29.00 4.59 -7.92
CA MET A 1 -27.59 4.89 -8.26
C MET A 1 -26.78 3.62 -7.98
N LYS A 2 -26.41 2.85 -9.03
CA LYS A 2 -25.69 1.57 -8.90
C LYS A 2 -24.20 1.83 -9.09
N ILE A 3 -23.43 1.79 -8.01
CA ILE A 3 -21.97 1.93 -8.06
C ILE A 3 -21.41 0.61 -8.57
N ASN A 4 -20.94 0.61 -9.81
CA ASN A 4 -20.38 -0.57 -10.47
C ASN A 4 -18.86 -0.58 -10.20
N LEU A 5 -18.44 -1.13 -9.06
CA LEU A 5 -17.01 -1.33 -8.78
C LEU A 5 -16.52 -2.55 -9.57
N LYS A 6 -15.99 -2.33 -10.77
CA LYS A 6 -15.08 -3.28 -11.41
C LYS A 6 -13.74 -3.21 -10.67
N PHE A 7 -13.57 -4.06 -9.66
CA PHE A 7 -12.25 -4.31 -9.09
C PHE A 7 -11.41 -5.04 -10.14
N GLN A 8 -10.51 -4.31 -10.80
CA GLN A 8 -9.54 -4.91 -11.69
C GLN A 8 -8.41 -5.54 -10.86
N PHE A 9 -8.56 -6.82 -10.52
CA PHE A 9 -7.55 -7.61 -9.83
C PHE A 9 -6.44 -8.07 -10.80
N HIS A 10 -5.68 -7.14 -11.40
CA HIS A 10 -4.60 -7.49 -12.33
C HIS A 10 -3.35 -8.12 -11.66
N ASN A 11 -3.33 -8.24 -10.32
CA ASN A 11 -2.17 -8.76 -9.57
C ASN A 11 -2.53 -9.78 -8.47
N PHE A 12 -3.70 -10.41 -8.53
CA PHE A 12 -3.97 -11.53 -7.62
C PHE A 12 -3.48 -12.84 -8.24
N PRO A 13 -2.61 -13.61 -7.56
CA PRO A 13 -2.24 -14.94 -8.03
C PRO A 13 -3.50 -15.78 -8.24
N SER A 14 -3.48 -16.64 -9.27
CA SER A 14 -4.60 -17.53 -9.60
C SER A 14 -5.05 -18.31 -8.36
N PRO A 15 -6.37 -18.56 -8.19
CA PRO A 15 -6.89 -19.26 -7.02
C PRO A 15 -6.25 -20.66 -6.94
N LYS A 16 -5.43 -20.88 -5.91
CA LYS A 16 -4.81 -22.18 -5.63
C LYS A 16 -5.76 -23.00 -4.77
N CYS A 17 -6.44 -23.97 -5.38
CA CYS A 17 -7.18 -24.98 -4.66
C CYS A 17 -6.23 -26.14 -4.29
N HIS A 18 -6.07 -26.40 -3.00
CA HIS A 18 -5.30 -27.55 -2.52
C HIS A 18 -6.20 -28.77 -2.43
N ARG A 19 -5.68 -29.95 -2.81
CA ARG A 19 -6.46 -31.20 -2.75
C ARG A 19 -6.53 -31.78 -1.33
N SER A 20 -5.57 -31.42 -0.48
CA SER A 20 -5.51 -31.89 0.92
C SER A 20 -4.98 -30.79 1.85
N TRP A 21 -5.25 -30.96 3.14
CA TRP A 21 -4.72 -30.09 4.19
C TRP A 21 -3.19 -30.13 4.28
N ASP A 22 -2.58 -31.29 4.04
CA ASP A 22 -1.11 -31.42 4.05
C ASP A 22 -0.46 -30.55 2.98
N GLU A 23 -1.04 -30.48 1.77
CA GLU A 23 -0.54 -29.61 0.71
C GLU A 23 -0.63 -28.12 1.11
N LEU A 24 -1.70 -27.71 1.79
CA LEU A 24 -1.84 -26.36 2.33
C LEU A 24 -0.75 -26.07 3.38
N TYR A 25 -0.52 -27.01 4.30
CA TYR A 25 0.43 -26.84 5.39
C TYR A 25 1.89 -26.74 4.94
N THR A 26 2.24 -27.21 3.74
CA THR A 26 3.57 -26.97 3.15
C THR A 26 3.79 -25.52 2.73
N LYS A 27 2.71 -24.78 2.46
CA LYS A 27 2.74 -23.43 1.90
C LYS A 27 2.35 -22.35 2.92
N VAL A 28 1.56 -22.71 3.92
CA VAL A 28 1.05 -21.82 4.95
C VAL A 28 1.40 -22.36 6.32
N ASP A 29 1.99 -21.51 7.16
CA ASP A 29 2.26 -21.87 8.56
C ASP A 29 0.95 -22.18 9.29
N ARG A 30 0.87 -23.39 9.87
CA ARG A 30 -0.28 -23.88 10.63
C ARG A 30 -0.66 -22.95 11.77
N LYS A 31 0.30 -22.26 12.39
CA LYS A 31 0.03 -21.33 13.50
C LYS A 31 -0.81 -20.13 13.08
N LEU A 32 -0.79 -19.77 11.79
CA LEU A 32 -1.59 -18.68 11.24
C LEU A 32 -3.03 -19.09 10.94
N LEU A 33 -3.30 -20.40 10.91
CA LEU A 33 -4.63 -20.92 10.65
C LEU A 33 -5.47 -20.92 11.93
N PRO A 34 -6.79 -20.81 11.81
CA PRO A 34 -7.70 -21.10 12.92
C PRO A 34 -7.54 -22.53 13.43
N LYS A 35 -7.93 -22.75 14.69
CA LYS A 35 -7.92 -24.06 15.36
C LYS A 35 -8.66 -25.13 14.56
N GLU A 36 -9.77 -24.75 13.94
CA GLU A 36 -10.62 -25.60 13.09
C GLU A 36 -9.91 -26.07 11.81
N HIS A 37 -8.76 -25.47 11.48
CA HIS A 37 -7.94 -25.74 10.30
C HIS A 37 -6.52 -26.15 10.68
N GLY A 38 -6.32 -26.70 11.89
CA GLY A 38 -5.03 -27.24 12.33
C GLY A 38 -4.09 -26.23 13.01
N GLY A 39 -4.56 -25.02 13.29
CA GLY A 39 -3.83 -24.04 14.08
C GLY A 39 -4.15 -24.07 15.58
N GLN A 40 -3.86 -22.97 16.28
CA GLN A 40 -3.98 -22.89 17.74
C GLN A 40 -5.11 -21.98 18.21
N THR A 41 -5.33 -20.86 17.50
CA THR A 41 -6.28 -19.83 17.89
C THR A 41 -7.67 -20.10 17.32
N PRO A 42 -8.76 -20.03 18.11
CA PRO A 42 -10.12 -20.19 17.59
C PRO A 42 -10.45 -19.18 16.48
N LYS A 43 -11.22 -19.60 15.46
CA LYS A 43 -11.61 -18.73 14.34
C LYS A 43 -12.25 -17.41 14.78
N ALA A 44 -13.11 -17.46 15.80
CA ALA A 44 -13.79 -16.27 16.32
C ALA A 44 -12.79 -15.23 16.83
N GLU A 45 -11.75 -15.66 17.55
CA GLU A 45 -10.72 -14.76 18.06
C GLU A 45 -9.88 -14.17 16.93
N CYS A 46 -9.50 -14.98 15.92
CA CYS A 46 -8.81 -14.49 14.73
C CYS A 46 -9.60 -13.38 14.01
N ILE A 47 -10.92 -13.55 13.88
CA ILE A 47 -11.82 -12.56 13.26
C ILE A 47 -11.85 -11.27 14.09
N GLU A 48 -11.97 -11.36 15.41
CA GLU A 48 -12.03 -10.18 16.28
C GLU A 48 -10.69 -9.42 16.29
N VAL A 49 -9.56 -10.12 16.31
CA VAL A 49 -8.23 -9.50 16.14
C VAL A 49 -8.11 -8.80 14.78
N PHE A 50 -8.58 -9.45 13.71
CA PHE A 50 -8.57 -8.85 12.38
C PHE A 50 -9.44 -7.59 12.29
N LYS A 51 -10.67 -7.62 12.83
CA LYS A 51 -11.55 -6.44 12.91
C LYS A 51 -10.90 -5.28 13.66
N ARG A 52 -10.30 -5.56 14.82
CA ARG A 52 -9.57 -4.53 15.61
C ARG A 52 -8.41 -3.94 14.81
N ARG A 53 -7.66 -4.77 14.07
CA ARG A 53 -6.60 -4.29 13.16
C ARG A 53 -7.15 -3.37 12.06
N CYS A 54 -8.27 -3.75 11.44
CA CYS A 54 -8.93 -2.92 10.42
C CYS A 54 -9.40 -1.58 10.99
N GLN A 55 -10.03 -1.58 12.17
CA GLN A 55 -10.44 -0.35 12.86
C GLN A 55 -9.25 0.56 13.16
N ARG A 56 -8.13 -0.01 13.63
CA ARG A 56 -6.90 0.75 13.89
C ARG A 56 -6.27 1.34 12.63
N LEU A 57 -6.36 0.65 11.49
CA LEU A 57 -5.79 1.12 10.22
C LEU A 57 -6.71 2.10 9.47
N ARG A 58 -8.01 2.11 9.78
CA ARG A 58 -9.00 2.94 9.10
C ARG A 58 -8.65 4.44 9.10
N PRO A 59 -8.25 5.08 10.21
CA PRO A 59 -7.90 6.51 10.19
C PRO A 59 -6.75 6.82 9.24
N ARG A 60 -5.72 5.95 9.21
CA ARG A 60 -4.58 6.09 8.29
C ARG A 60 -5.03 5.98 6.83
N MET A 61 -5.91 5.03 6.52
CA MET A 61 -6.46 4.88 5.16
C MET A 61 -7.31 6.10 4.77
N LEU A 62 -8.09 6.66 5.69
CA LEU A 62 -8.88 7.88 5.46
C LEU A 62 -7.98 9.08 5.21
N GLN A 63 -6.92 9.26 6.00
CA GLN A 63 -5.94 10.32 5.77
C GLN A 63 -5.25 10.17 4.41
N MET A 64 -4.85 8.95 4.03
CA MET A 64 -4.29 8.71 2.69
C MET A 64 -5.27 9.03 1.57
N ASN A 65 -6.58 8.85 1.79
CA ASN A 65 -7.62 9.22 0.83
C ASN A 65 -7.84 10.73 0.76
N GLU A 66 -7.74 11.44 1.90
CA GLU A 66 -7.82 12.91 1.96
C GLU A 66 -6.60 13.61 1.35
N LEU A 67 -5.42 12.97 1.42
CA LEU A 67 -4.19 13.41 0.76
C LEU A 67 -4.22 13.23 -0.77
N ALA A 68 -5.40 13.39 -1.39
CA ALA A 68 -5.54 13.51 -2.83
C ALA A 68 -4.64 14.67 -3.30
N LEU A 69 -3.45 14.33 -3.78
CA LEU A 69 -2.59 15.28 -4.47
C LEU A 69 -3.40 15.82 -5.63
N ASP A 70 -3.53 17.13 -5.71
CA ASP A 70 -4.22 17.78 -6.80
C ASP A 70 -3.36 17.68 -8.06
N ILE A 71 -3.41 16.55 -8.76
CA ILE A 71 -2.77 16.35 -10.07
C ILE A 71 -3.61 17.01 -11.18
N SER A 72 -4.46 17.99 -10.85
CA SER A 72 -5.38 18.59 -11.81
C SER A 72 -4.71 19.66 -12.70
N SER A 73 -3.57 20.21 -12.32
CA SER A 73 -2.80 21.07 -13.20
C SER A 73 -1.89 20.20 -14.09
N ARG A 74 -2.45 19.76 -15.22
CA ARG A 74 -1.69 19.20 -16.36
C ARG A 74 -0.51 20.11 -16.77
N GLU A 75 -0.59 21.40 -16.43
CA GLU A 75 0.46 22.39 -16.68
C GLU A 75 1.60 22.39 -15.64
N GLU A 76 1.34 22.14 -14.35
CA GLU A 76 2.36 22.13 -13.29
C GLU A 76 3.03 20.74 -13.16
N SER A 77 2.37 19.70 -13.67
CA SER A 77 2.85 18.30 -13.62
C SER A 77 3.97 17.97 -14.63
N LYS A 78 4.42 18.94 -15.43
CA LYS A 78 5.44 18.72 -16.47
C LYS A 78 6.80 18.32 -15.89
N HIS A 79 7.14 18.86 -14.71
CA HIS A 79 8.40 18.58 -14.01
C HIS A 79 8.48 17.13 -13.49
N TRP A 80 7.35 16.52 -13.10
CA TRP A 80 7.33 15.18 -12.48
C TRP A 80 7.08 14.03 -13.48
N ARG A 81 6.65 14.35 -14.71
CA ARG A 81 6.28 13.38 -15.75
C ARG A 81 7.25 13.34 -16.93
N SER A 82 8.32 14.15 -16.91
CA SER A 82 9.31 14.12 -17.98
C SER A 82 10.18 12.86 -17.85
N GLU A 83 10.13 11.99 -18.85
CA GLU A 83 11.13 10.92 -19.07
C GLU A 83 12.51 11.47 -19.46
N SER A 84 12.64 12.81 -19.52
CA SER A 84 13.86 13.53 -19.83
C SER A 84 14.21 14.42 -18.63
N SER A 85 14.75 13.80 -17.58
CA SER A 85 15.52 14.51 -16.55
C SER A 85 16.80 15.04 -17.17
N THR A 86 16.70 16.15 -17.91
CA THR A 86 17.87 16.88 -18.39
C THR A 86 18.47 17.66 -17.23
N ASP A 87 19.77 17.43 -17.03
CA ASP A 87 20.75 18.10 -16.16
C ASP A 87 20.50 19.60 -15.87
N ALA A 88 19.87 20.33 -16.80
CA ALA A 88 19.53 21.74 -16.69
C ALA A 88 18.57 22.09 -15.53
N GLU A 89 17.67 21.20 -15.09
CA GLU A 89 16.76 21.49 -13.96
C GLU A 89 17.44 21.32 -12.59
N LEU A 90 18.49 20.48 -12.51
CA LEU A 90 19.32 20.36 -11.30
C LEU A 90 20.15 21.64 -11.10
N GLU A 91 20.65 22.23 -12.17
CA GLU A 91 21.41 23.48 -12.15
C GLU A 91 20.55 24.68 -11.70
N ALA A 92 19.28 24.72 -12.10
CA ALA A 92 18.33 25.74 -11.65
C ALA A 92 18.03 25.67 -10.14
N GLY A 93 18.01 24.46 -9.56
CA GLY A 93 17.90 24.25 -8.11
C GLY A 93 19.21 24.46 -7.34
N ALA A 94 20.36 24.27 -8.00
CA ALA A 94 21.69 24.53 -7.44
C ALA A 94 22.02 26.03 -7.34
N ILE A 95 21.26 26.89 -8.02
CA ILE A 95 21.31 28.36 -7.94
C ILE A 95 20.58 28.92 -6.69
N GLY A 96 20.44 28.11 -5.63
CA GLY A 96 20.11 28.62 -4.31
C GLY A 96 21.31 29.31 -3.65
N SER A 97 21.18 30.58 -3.28
CA SER A 97 22.19 31.30 -2.48
C SER A 97 22.35 30.65 -1.10
N PHE A 98 23.27 29.70 -0.99
CA PHE A 98 23.73 29.20 0.29
C PHE A 98 24.49 30.33 0.98
N ARG A 99 23.84 31.00 1.94
CA ARG A 99 24.52 31.96 2.80
C ARG A 99 25.45 31.17 3.71
N LYS A 100 26.76 31.32 3.48
CA LYS A 100 27.83 30.75 4.29
C LYS A 100 27.55 31.04 5.76
N LEU A 101 27.25 30.00 6.53
CA LEU A 101 26.98 30.08 7.96
C LEU A 101 28.33 30.32 8.64
N GLY A 102 28.59 31.56 9.07
CA GLY A 102 29.76 31.89 9.88
C GLY A 102 29.53 31.33 11.28
N VAL A 103 30.28 30.30 11.64
CA VAL A 103 30.42 29.85 13.02
C VAL A 103 31.64 30.59 13.57
N ASP A 104 31.43 31.42 14.58
CA ASP A 104 32.46 31.81 15.55
C ASP A 104 32.41 30.82 16.72
#